data_AF-B2CPV2-F1
#
_entry.id   AF-B2CPV2-F1
#
_cell.length_a   1.000
_cell.length_b   1.000
_cell.length_c   1.000
_cell.angle_alpha   90.00
_cell.angle_beta   90.00
_cell.angle_gamma   90.00
#
_symmetry.space_group_name_H-M   'P 1'
#
loop_
_entity.id
_entity.type
_entity.pdbx_description
1 polymer ?
#
loop_
_entity_poly.entity_id
_entity_poly.type
_entity_poly.pdbx_seq_one_letter_code
_entity_poly.pdbx_strand_id
1 'polypeptide(L)'
;PEDWREISYFKKLEKLVGVPVINVHIWFDRKLKNTYDHLLFSRSPLLSVYADMSVTCKEYYNPNQSMLELVFAPAEEWIACSDSEIIDATMKELAKLFPDEISADQSKA
;
A
#
# COMPACT_ATOMS: atom_id res chain seq x y z
N PRO A 1 23.96 20.10 16.18
CA PRO A 1 24.37 21.30 16.95
C PRO A 1 24.16 22.56 16.11
N GLU A 2 23.71 23.67 16.70
CA GLU A 2 23.45 24.93 15.97
C GLU A 2 24.68 25.38 15.18
N ASP A 3 25.88 25.24 15.77
CA ASP A 3 27.17 25.61 15.16
C ASP A 3 27.46 24.92 13.82
N TRP A 4 26.91 23.72 13.60
CA TRP A 4 27.15 22.95 12.39
C TRP A 4 26.19 23.32 11.26
N ARG A 5 25.09 23.98 11.58
CA ARG A 5 24.04 24.37 10.64
C ARG A 5 24.54 25.38 9.60
N GLU A 6 25.52 26.21 9.98
CA GLU A 6 26.15 27.19 9.10
C GLU A 6 27.16 26.59 8.10
N ILE A 7 27.63 25.36 8.34
CA ILE A 7 28.61 24.69 7.47
C ILE A 7 27.91 24.31 6.16
N SER A 8 28.48 24.73 5.02
CA SER A 8 27.92 24.51 3.68
C SER A 8 27.53 23.05 3.39
N TYR A 9 28.30 22.09 3.90
CA TYR A 9 27.99 20.66 3.79
C TYR A 9 26.63 20.32 4.43
N PHE A 10 26.39 20.78 5.66
CA PHE A 10 25.16 20.47 6.39
C PHE A 10 23.96 21.32 5.93
N LYS A 11 24.17 22.54 5.40
CA LYS A 11 23.08 23.31 4.75
C LYS A 11 22.42 22.57 3.60
N LYS A 12 23.14 21.70 2.89
CA LYS A 12 22.56 20.91 1.79
C LYS A 12 21.48 19.94 2.26
N LEU A 13 21.49 19.56 3.54
CA LEU A 13 20.48 18.66 4.11
C LEU A 13 19.08 19.29 4.13
N GLU A 14 18.96 20.62 4.09
CA GLU A 14 17.65 21.30 4.03
C GLU A 14 16.86 20.98 2.75
N LYS A 15 17.53 20.54 1.69
CA LYS A 15 16.87 20.08 0.46
C LYS A 15 16.38 18.63 0.54
N LEU A 16 16.79 17.87 1.55
CA LEU A 16 16.37 16.48 1.76
C LEU A 16 15.09 16.48 2.60
N VAL A 17 13.96 16.51 1.92
CA VAL A 17 12.63 16.51 2.55
C VAL A 17 12.04 15.10 2.44
N GLY A 18 11.48 14.61 3.55
CA GLY A 18 10.77 13.33 3.57
C GLY A 18 9.48 13.40 2.75
N VAL A 19 9.12 12.28 2.11
CA VAL A 19 7.89 12.16 1.33
C VAL A 19 6.92 11.24 2.09
N PRO A 20 5.65 11.63 2.29
CA PRO A 20 4.67 10.79 2.95
C PRO A 20 4.33 9.56 2.09
N VAL A 21 4.23 8.41 2.76
CA VAL A 21 3.84 7.13 2.15
C VAL A 21 3.06 6.32 3.18
N ILE A 22 2.04 5.60 2.75
CA ILE A 22 1.26 4.68 3.60
C ILE A 22 1.43 3.26 3.05
N ASN A 23 1.63 2.30 3.94
CA ASN A 23 1.72 0.89 3.60
C ASN A 23 0.53 0.15 4.22
N VAL A 24 -0.35 -0.34 3.35
CA VAL A 24 -1.65 -0.92 3.70
C VAL A 24 -1.52 -2.44 3.64
N HIS A 25 -1.97 -3.13 4.69
CA HIS A 25 -2.02 -4.58 4.76
C HIS A 25 -3.46 -5.03 4.99
N ILE A 26 -4.00 -5.83 4.07
CA ILE A 26 -5.39 -6.33 4.16
C ILE A 26 -5.38 -7.85 4.09
N TRP A 27 -5.96 -8.48 5.11
CA TRP A 27 -6.24 -9.90 5.12
C TRP A 27 -7.65 -10.17 4.61
N PHE A 28 -7.76 -11.07 3.64
CA PHE A 28 -9.03 -11.59 3.16
C PHE A 28 -9.32 -12.93 3.83
N ASP A 29 -10.60 -13.19 4.10
CA ASP A 29 -11.06 -14.43 4.73
C ASP A 29 -10.85 -15.67 3.84
N ARG A 30 -10.64 -15.46 2.54
CA ARG A 30 -10.40 -16.47 1.51
C ARG A 30 -9.12 -16.23 0.72
N LYS A 31 -8.65 -17.29 0.06
CA LYS A 31 -7.58 -17.21 -0.93
C LYS A 31 -8.12 -16.63 -2.23
N LEU A 32 -7.54 -15.53 -2.68
CA LEU A 32 -7.82 -14.97 -4.01
C LEU A 32 -7.25 -15.91 -5.08
N LYS A 33 -8.02 -16.13 -6.15
CA LYS A 33 -7.68 -17.11 -7.20
C LYS A 33 -6.71 -16.52 -8.22
N ASN A 34 -6.87 -15.25 -8.56
CA ASN A 34 -6.09 -14.59 -9.61
C ASN A 34 -4.95 -13.74 -9.05
N THR A 35 -4.19 -14.27 -8.09
CA THR A 35 -2.96 -13.63 -7.58
C THR A 35 -1.70 -14.25 -8.19
N TYR A 36 -0.58 -13.56 -8.04
CA TYR A 36 0.68 -13.88 -8.70
C TYR A 36 1.84 -13.91 -7.70
N ASP A 37 2.81 -14.79 -7.93
CA ASP A 37 4.06 -14.84 -7.17
C ASP A 37 5.06 -13.75 -7.63
N HIS A 38 4.59 -12.49 -7.63
CA HIS A 38 5.37 -11.34 -8.08
C HIS A 38 4.84 -10.03 -7.46
N LEU A 39 5.68 -8.99 -7.52
CA LEU A 39 5.25 -7.60 -7.33
C LEU A 39 4.47 -7.12 -8.56
N LEU A 40 3.35 -6.43 -8.34
CA LEU A 40 2.47 -5.93 -9.39
C LEU A 40 2.39 -4.39 -9.34
N PHE A 41 2.37 -3.76 -10.52
CA PHE A 41 2.09 -2.34 -10.66
C PHE A 41 0.59 -2.14 -10.89
N SER A 42 -0.11 -1.51 -9.95
CA SER A 42 -1.57 -1.34 -10.05
C SER A 42 -2.00 -0.43 -11.19
N ARG A 43 -1.16 0.57 -11.53
CA ARG A 43 -1.51 1.72 -12.39
C ARG A 43 -2.74 2.50 -11.90
N SER A 44 -3.01 2.42 -10.59
CA SER A 44 -4.02 3.22 -9.90
C SER A 44 -3.49 4.65 -9.66
N PRO A 45 -4.38 5.66 -9.60
CA PRO A 45 -3.99 7.00 -9.14
C PRO A 45 -3.67 7.08 -7.64
N LEU A 46 -4.06 6.08 -6.84
CA LEU A 46 -3.87 6.06 -5.38
C LEU A 46 -2.91 4.97 -4.90
N LEU A 47 -2.94 3.81 -5.58
CA LEU A 47 -2.08 2.68 -5.25
C LEU A 47 -0.90 2.65 -6.21
N SER A 48 0.29 2.39 -5.70
CA SER A 48 1.50 2.23 -6.50
C SER A 48 1.70 0.75 -6.82
N VAL A 49 2.59 0.09 -6.09
CA VAL A 49 2.85 -1.35 -6.19
C VAL A 49 2.06 -2.11 -5.13
N TYR A 50 1.75 -3.38 -5.43
CA TYR A 50 1.13 -4.30 -4.48
C TYR A 50 1.58 -5.75 -4.72
N ALA A 51 1.43 -6.59 -3.70
CA ALA A 51 1.68 -8.03 -3.79
C ALA A 51 0.77 -8.81 -2.85
N ASP A 52 0.44 -10.06 -3.22
CA ASP A 52 -0.12 -11.03 -2.28
C ASP A 52 1.02 -11.68 -1.51
N MET A 53 1.29 -11.16 -0.31
CA MET A 53 2.36 -11.61 0.55
C MET A 53 2.17 -13.05 1.04
N SER A 54 0.93 -13.54 1.05
CA SER A 54 0.63 -14.94 1.34
C SER A 54 1.05 -15.91 0.23
N VAL A 55 1.51 -15.37 -0.91
CA VAL A 55 2.11 -16.12 -2.02
C VAL A 55 3.60 -15.81 -2.12
N THR A 56 3.96 -14.52 -2.16
CA THR A 56 5.33 -14.07 -2.46
C THR A 56 6.32 -14.18 -1.28
N CYS A 57 5.84 -14.12 -0.04
CA CYS A 57 6.67 -14.18 1.15
C CYS A 57 6.52 -15.53 1.86
N LYS A 58 7.63 -16.27 1.97
CA LYS A 58 7.64 -17.61 2.58
C LYS A 58 7.14 -17.64 4.02
N GLU A 59 7.45 -16.61 4.81
CA GLU A 59 7.02 -16.53 6.22
C GLU A 59 5.52 -16.24 6.36
N TYR A 60 4.93 -15.54 5.38
CA TYR A 60 3.51 -15.19 5.38
C TYR A 60 2.66 -16.14 4.56
N TYR A 61 3.26 -17.21 4.01
CA TYR A 61 2.56 -18.17 3.16
C TYR A 61 1.32 -18.72 3.85
N ASN A 62 0.17 -18.58 3.19
CA ASN A 62 -1.09 -19.11 3.66
C ASN A 62 -1.89 -19.69 2.46
N PRO A 63 -2.24 -20.99 2.47
CA PRO A 63 -2.97 -21.60 1.37
C PRO A 63 -4.46 -21.23 1.34
N ASN A 64 -5.01 -20.73 2.45
CA ASN A 64 -6.46 -20.54 2.63
C ASN A 64 -6.89 -19.08 2.64
N GLN A 65 -5.97 -18.16 2.94
CA GLN A 65 -6.22 -16.72 3.05
C GLN A 65 -5.20 -15.95 2.24
N SER A 66 -5.62 -14.83 1.64
CA SER A 66 -4.74 -13.90 0.96
C SER A 66 -4.44 -12.68 1.83
N MET A 67 -3.20 -12.20 1.80
CA MET A 67 -2.78 -10.97 2.46
C MET A 67 -2.19 -10.04 1.41
N LEU A 68 -2.93 -8.99 1.07
CA LEU A 68 -2.44 -7.99 0.13
C LEU A 68 -1.69 -6.90 0.90
N GLU A 69 -0.43 -6.70 0.53
CA GLU A 69 0.36 -5.54 0.94
C GLU A 69 0.43 -4.55 -0.23
N LEU A 70 0.06 -3.30 0.04
CA LEU A 70 -0.06 -2.24 -0.96
C LEU A 70 0.66 -0.98 -0.52
N VAL A 71 1.34 -0.33 -1.46
CA VAL A 71 1.86 1.03 -1.28
C VAL A 71 0.81 2.02 -1.73
N PHE A 72 0.33 2.85 -0.81
CA PHE A 72 -0.57 3.96 -1.11
C PHE A 72 0.25 5.23 -1.30
N ALA A 73 0.29 5.72 -2.53
CA ALA A 73 1.06 6.89 -2.93
C ALA A 73 0.45 7.54 -4.19
N PRO A 74 0.28 8.87 -4.21
CA PRO A 74 0.75 9.86 -3.22
C PRO A 74 -0.09 9.88 -1.93
N ALA A 75 0.56 10.10 -0.78
CA ALA A 75 -0.09 10.03 0.53
C ALA A 75 -0.17 11.40 1.27
N GLU A 76 0.22 12.51 0.64
CA GLU A 76 0.27 13.82 1.30
C GLU A 76 -1.09 14.26 1.86
N GLU A 77 -2.16 14.08 1.08
CA GLU A 77 -3.54 14.38 1.51
C GLU A 77 -4.17 13.26 2.36
N TRP A 78 -3.53 12.09 2.45
CA TRP A 78 -4.09 10.89 3.07
C TRP A 78 -3.46 10.54 4.42
N ILE A 79 -2.23 11.00 4.69
CA ILE A 79 -1.45 10.61 5.88
C ILE A 79 -2.11 11.03 7.20
N ALA A 80 -2.99 12.04 7.14
CA ALA A 80 -3.76 12.54 8.29
C ALA A 80 -5.21 12.01 8.33
N CYS A 81 -5.66 11.28 7.31
CA CYS A 81 -6.98 10.66 7.28
C CYS A 81 -7.06 9.46 8.24
N SER A 82 -8.28 9.03 8.52
CA SER A 82 -8.50 7.82 9.32
C SER A 82 -8.18 6.55 8.54
N ASP A 83 -7.81 5.49 9.26
CA ASP A 83 -7.59 4.16 8.68
C ASP A 83 -8.81 3.69 7.87
N SER A 84 -10.03 3.97 8.34
CA SER A 84 -11.26 3.59 7.63
C SER A 84 -11.36 4.25 6.25
N GLU A 85 -11.03 5.54 6.14
CA GLU A 85 -11.06 6.26 4.87
C GLU A 85 -10.01 5.72 3.88
N ILE A 86 -8.82 5.39 4.39
CA ILE A 86 -7.73 4.79 3.59
C ILE A 86 -8.14 3.40 3.11
N ILE A 87 -8.74 2.58 3.97
CA ILE A 87 -9.23 1.24 3.63
C ILE A 87 -10.36 1.34 2.60
N ASP A 88 -11.33 2.22 2.78
CA ASP A 88 -12.44 2.40 1.84
C ASP A 88 -11.95 2.83 0.45
N ALA A 89 -10.97 3.73 0.39
CA ALA A 89 -10.34 4.13 -0.88
C ALA A 89 -9.56 2.96 -1.52
N THR A 90 -8.83 2.19 -0.71
CA THR A 90 -8.07 1.02 -1.17
C THR A 90 -9.00 -0.06 -1.73
N MET A 91 -10.12 -0.35 -1.06
CA MET A 91 -11.11 -1.34 -1.50
C MET A 91 -11.79 -0.95 -2.82
N LYS A 92 -12.02 0.34 -3.07
CA LYS A 92 -12.54 0.83 -4.36
C LYS A 92 -11.56 0.61 -5.51
N GLU A 93 -10.26 0.77 -5.27
CA GLU A 93 -9.24 0.49 -6.29
C GLU A 93 -9.04 -1.02 -6.47
N LEU A 94 -9.06 -1.82 -5.40
CA LEU A 94 -9.00 -3.28 -5.46
C LEU A 94 -10.18 -3.88 -6.23
N ALA A 95 -11.39 -3.32 -6.10
CA ALA A 95 -12.55 -3.74 -6.89
C ALA A 95 -12.37 -3.54 -8.41
N LYS A 96 -11.48 -2.64 -8.84
CA LYS A 96 -11.11 -2.49 -10.26
C LYS A 96 -10.05 -3.51 -10.70
N LEU A 97 -9.14 -3.87 -9.79
CA LEU A 97 -8.06 -4.84 -10.04
C LEU A 97 -8.56 -6.29 -10.01
N PHE A 98 -9.52 -6.59 -9.13
CA PHE A 98 -10.10 -7.91 -8.92
C PHE A 98 -11.64 -7.87 -9.05
N PRO A 99 -12.20 -7.47 -10.20
CA PRO A 99 -13.65 -7.20 -10.34
C PRO A 99 -14.55 -8.42 -10.06
N ASP A 100 -14.03 -9.62 -10.28
CA ASP A 100 -14.75 -10.88 -10.05
C ASP A 100 -14.59 -11.40 -8.62
N GLU A 101 -13.66 -10.85 -7.83
CA GLU A 101 -13.33 -11.36 -6.50
C GLU A 101 -13.49 -10.33 -5.38
N ILE A 102 -13.44 -9.03 -5.66
CA ILE A 102 -13.57 -7.98 -4.65
C ILE A 102 -14.65 -7.02 -5.11
N SER A 103 -15.55 -6.68 -4.19
CA SER A 103 -16.55 -5.64 -4.41
C SER A 103 -16.35 -4.52 -3.41
N ALA A 104 -16.53 -3.28 -3.86
CA ALA A 104 -16.32 -2.09 -3.04
C ALA A 104 -17.33 -1.97 -1.88
N ASP A 105 -18.47 -2.65 -1.98
CA ASP A 105 -19.48 -2.77 -0.92
C ASP A 105 -19.24 -4.00 0.00
N GLN A 106 -18.10 -4.67 -0.14
CA GLN A 106 -17.73 -5.90 0.60
C GLN A 106 -18.70 -7.07 0.38
N SER A 107 -19.56 -7.04 -0.65
CA SER A 107 -20.52 -8.14 -0.90
C SER A 107 -19.87 -9.44 -1.40
N LYS A 108 -18.61 -9.39 -1.85
CA LYS A 108 -17.88 -10.51 -2.45
C LYS A 108 -16.65 -10.97 -1.66
N ALA A 109 -16.30 -10.26 -0.58
CA ALA A 109 -15.04 -10.41 0.13
C ALA A 109 -15.25 -10.34 1.64
#